data_AF-C1MRA8-F1
#
_entry.id   AF-C1MRA8-F1
#
_cell.length_a   1.000
_cell.length_b   1.000
_cell.length_c   1.000
_cell.angle_alpha   90.00
_cell.angle_beta   90.00
_cell.angle_gamma   90.00
#
_symmetry.space_group_name_H-M   'P 1'
#
loop_
_entity.id
_entity.type
_entity.pdbx_description
1 polymer ?
#
loop_
_entity_poly.entity_id
_entity_poly.type
_entity_poly.pdbx_seq_one_letter_code
_entity_poly.pdbx_strand_id
1 'polypeptide(L)'
;MAKRAGGVSLWRRVTNYVKHDLREIVWPRPMDDPPGTTSVFEGLTARDHARVWSNAWREYKRGWRWYFGEPESDREERIAREKAEGTHVEDEYEALDREEFEALKEEAGRMAAAGKAMGHDGWKHQLQMFYRTRGKVYTRSIAEFVKGYREGMAESTLRSRMAQQGEEEEPPPPPPPRK
;
A
#
# COMPACT_ATOMS: atom_id res chain seq x y z
N MET A 1 -49.05 -26.83 23.45
CA MET A 1 -48.17 -25.69 23.77
C MET A 1 -47.00 -25.67 22.79
N ALA A 2 -46.95 -24.72 21.85
CA ALA A 2 -45.86 -24.63 20.86
C ALA A 2 -45.10 -23.32 21.07
N LYS A 3 -43.80 -23.43 21.40
CA LYS A 3 -42.88 -22.30 21.60
C LYS A 3 -42.67 -21.56 20.28
N ARG A 4 -43.25 -20.36 20.13
CA ARG A 4 -42.88 -19.40 19.09
C ARG A 4 -41.66 -18.61 19.55
N ALA A 5 -40.47 -19.09 19.25
CA ALA A 5 -39.22 -18.37 19.52
C ALA A 5 -38.75 -17.61 18.26
N GLY A 6 -39.08 -16.32 18.23
CA GLY A 6 -38.27 -15.21 17.72
C GLY A 6 -37.33 -15.43 16.53
N GLY A 7 -37.88 -15.58 15.33
CA GLY A 7 -37.15 -15.35 14.08
C GLY A 7 -37.00 -13.86 13.78
N VAL A 8 -36.21 -13.12 14.57
CA VAL A 8 -35.81 -11.76 14.20
C VAL A 8 -34.82 -11.88 13.04
N SER A 9 -35.19 -11.39 11.85
CA SER A 9 -34.43 -11.60 10.61
C SER A 9 -32.96 -11.18 10.77
N LEU A 10 -32.06 -11.94 10.16
CA LEU A 10 -30.61 -11.65 10.14
C LEU A 10 -30.35 -10.21 9.71
N TRP A 11 -31.14 -9.71 8.76
CA TRP A 11 -31.16 -8.33 8.31
C TRP A 11 -31.38 -7.33 9.43
N ARG A 12 -32.34 -7.58 10.33
CA ARG A 12 -32.60 -6.68 11.46
C ARG A 12 -31.44 -6.67 12.46
N ARG A 13 -30.75 -7.80 12.63
CA ARG A 13 -29.52 -7.86 13.44
C ARG A 13 -28.38 -7.09 12.79
N VAL A 14 -28.15 -7.27 11.49
CA VAL A 14 -27.12 -6.51 10.76
C VAL A 14 -27.42 -5.02 10.80
N THR A 15 -28.67 -4.60 10.57
CA THR A 15 -29.02 -3.17 10.66
C THR A 15 -28.88 -2.61 12.06
N ASN A 16 -29.22 -3.38 13.10
CA ASN A 16 -29.02 -2.95 14.48
C ASN A 16 -27.53 -2.85 14.82
N TYR A 17 -26.72 -3.81 14.40
CA TYR A 17 -25.27 -3.80 14.58
C TYR A 17 -24.62 -2.60 13.86
N VAL A 18 -25.01 -2.33 12.61
CA VAL A 18 -24.51 -1.17 11.85
C VAL A 18 -24.91 0.15 12.52
N LYS A 19 -26.14 0.23 13.05
CA LYS A 19 -26.68 1.47 13.61
C LYS A 19 -26.16 1.79 15.01
N HIS A 20 -25.98 0.78 15.85
CA HIS A 20 -25.61 0.94 17.26
C HIS A 20 -24.15 0.54 17.49
N ASP A 21 -23.81 -0.72 17.23
CA ASP A 21 -22.49 -1.26 17.58
C ASP A 21 -21.34 -0.67 16.74
N LEU A 22 -21.52 -0.48 15.43
CA LEU A 22 -20.48 0.05 14.55
C LEU A 22 -20.09 1.50 14.90
N ARG A 23 -21.06 2.30 15.34
CA ARG A 23 -20.82 3.67 15.80
C ARG A 23 -20.03 3.69 17.10
N GLU A 24 -20.31 2.76 18.01
CA GLU A 24 -19.61 2.63 19.29
C GLU A 24 -18.21 2.02 19.15
N ILE A 25 -18.00 1.10 18.19
CA ILE A 25 -16.69 0.48 17.93
C ILE A 25 -15.71 1.47 17.31
N VAL A 26 -16.14 2.25 16.31
CA VAL A 26 -15.26 3.16 15.58
C VAL A 26 -15.04 4.47 16.35
N TRP A 27 -16.06 4.94 17.08
CA TRP A 27 -15.98 6.12 17.93
C TRP A 27 -16.60 5.84 19.30
N PRO A 28 -15.84 5.19 20.21
CA PRO A 28 -16.31 5.04 21.59
C PRO A 28 -16.53 6.43 22.17
N ARG A 29 -17.79 6.76 22.50
CA ARG A 29 -18.13 8.01 23.17
C ARG A 29 -17.95 7.80 24.67
N PRO A 30 -16.97 8.46 25.32
CA PRO A 30 -16.71 8.26 26.75
C PRO A 30 -17.77 8.92 27.65
N MET A 31 -18.60 9.82 27.12
CA MET A 31 -19.63 10.54 27.87
C MET A 31 -20.76 11.01 26.96
N ASP A 32 -21.98 11.11 27.50
CA ASP A 32 -23.10 11.76 26.82
C ASP A 32 -22.82 13.26 26.67
N ASP A 33 -23.17 13.83 25.51
CA ASP A 33 -22.97 15.25 25.23
C ASP A 33 -23.79 16.08 26.25
N PRO A 34 -23.19 17.06 26.95
CA PRO A 34 -23.87 17.83 27.98
C PRO A 34 -25.08 18.59 27.39
N PRO A 35 -26.17 18.76 28.17
CA PRO A 35 -27.36 19.44 27.67
C PRO A 35 -27.00 20.88 27.26
N GLY A 36 -27.07 21.16 25.95
CA GLY A 36 -26.76 22.48 25.37
C GLY A 36 -25.67 22.49 24.30
N THR A 37 -24.89 21.40 24.14
CA THR A 37 -23.99 21.24 22.98
C THR A 37 -24.71 20.47 21.88
N THR A 38 -25.30 21.17 20.91
CA THR A 38 -25.69 20.53 19.65
C THR A 38 -24.44 19.92 19.04
N SER A 39 -24.45 18.61 18.83
CA SER A 39 -23.31 17.95 18.19
C SER A 39 -23.08 18.63 16.83
N VAL A 40 -21.82 18.86 16.45
CA VAL A 40 -21.47 19.60 15.21
C VAL A 40 -22.10 18.97 13.95
N PHE A 41 -22.55 17.72 14.05
CA PHE A 41 -23.20 16.94 13.01
C PHE A 41 -24.75 16.97 13.07
N GLU A 42 -25.36 17.48 14.14
CA GLU A 42 -26.80 17.69 14.27
C GLU A 42 -27.23 18.92 13.47
N GLY A 43 -27.55 18.69 12.20
CA GLY A 43 -28.05 19.73 11.30
C GLY A 43 -27.77 19.46 9.84
N LEU A 44 -26.86 18.52 9.53
CA LEU A 44 -26.60 18.12 8.16
C LEU A 44 -27.68 17.15 7.68
N THR A 45 -28.43 17.54 6.66
CA THR A 45 -29.38 16.65 6.00
C THR A 45 -28.61 15.47 5.37
N ALA A 46 -29.26 14.33 5.13
CA ALA A 46 -28.63 13.20 4.44
C ALA A 46 -28.04 13.61 3.06
N ARG A 47 -28.66 14.59 2.40
CA ARG A 47 -28.19 15.20 1.16
C ARG A 47 -26.88 15.96 1.35
N ASP A 48 -26.73 16.67 2.46
CA ASP A 48 -25.50 17.43 2.77
C ASP A 48 -24.36 16.49 3.12
N HIS A 49 -24.65 15.41 3.86
CA HIS A 49 -23.69 14.33 4.09
C HIS A 49 -23.23 13.72 2.76
N ALA A 50 -24.15 13.36 1.86
CA ALA A 50 -23.79 12.82 0.55
C ALA A 50 -22.92 13.80 -0.25
N ARG A 51 -23.24 15.10 -0.19
CA ARG A 51 -22.45 16.16 -0.85
C ARG A 51 -21.04 16.27 -0.26
N VAL A 52 -20.90 16.30 1.06
CA VAL A 52 -19.62 16.34 1.76
C VAL A 52 -18.79 15.10 1.42
N TRP A 53 -19.37 13.91 1.47
CA TRP A 53 -18.69 12.67 1.09
C TRP A 53 -18.27 12.66 -0.38
N SER A 54 -19.13 13.13 -1.28
CA SER A 54 -18.79 13.20 -2.72
C SER A 54 -17.64 14.18 -2.99
N ASN A 55 -17.63 15.31 -2.28
CA ASN A 55 -16.55 16.29 -2.36
C ASN A 55 -15.25 15.72 -1.78
N ALA A 56 -15.31 15.10 -0.60
CA ALA A 56 -14.15 14.46 0.03
C ALA A 56 -13.57 13.37 -0.87
N TRP A 57 -14.41 12.54 -1.50
CA TRP A 57 -13.98 11.54 -2.46
C TRP A 57 -13.34 12.15 -3.71
N ARG A 58 -13.86 13.28 -4.21
CA ARG A 58 -13.29 13.97 -5.36
C ARG A 58 -11.92 14.55 -5.03
N GLU A 59 -11.77 15.22 -3.89
CA GLU A 59 -10.48 15.77 -3.46
C GLU A 59 -9.49 14.65 -3.10
N TYR A 60 -9.96 13.55 -2.49
CA TYR A 60 -9.14 12.37 -2.23
C TYR A 60 -8.63 11.75 -3.54
N LYS A 61 -9.51 11.56 -4.54
CA LYS A 61 -9.10 11.12 -5.88
C LYS A 61 -8.12 12.09 -6.54
N ARG A 62 -8.31 13.40 -6.34
CA ARG A 62 -7.40 14.42 -6.84
C ARG A 62 -6.03 14.38 -6.16
N GLY A 63 -5.97 14.11 -4.84
CA GLY A 63 -4.72 13.90 -4.12
C GLY A 63 -4.05 12.57 -4.48
N TRP A 64 -4.85 11.52 -4.66
CA TRP A 64 -4.39 10.21 -5.13
C TRP A 64 -3.84 10.22 -6.56
N ARG A 65 -4.35 11.14 -7.40
CA ARG A 65 -3.85 11.41 -8.76
C ARG A 65 -2.38 11.80 -8.81
N TRP A 66 -1.77 12.21 -7.70
CA TRP A 66 -0.35 12.56 -7.63
C TRP A 66 0.49 11.52 -6.88
N TYR A 67 -0.14 10.69 -6.05
CA TYR A 67 0.56 9.71 -5.22
C TYR A 67 1.03 8.48 -6.02
N PHE A 68 0.32 8.11 -7.10
CA PHE A 68 0.70 7.02 -8.00
C PHE A 68 1.47 7.48 -9.25
N GLY A 69 1.95 8.73 -9.26
CA GLY A 69 2.50 9.38 -10.44
C GLY A 69 1.46 10.23 -11.16
N GLU A 70 1.94 11.12 -12.02
CA GLU A 70 1.10 12.02 -12.80
C GLU A 70 0.17 11.23 -13.75
N PRO A 71 -1.10 11.67 -13.93
CA PRO A 71 -2.01 11.03 -14.89
C PRO A 71 -1.39 10.95 -16.28
N GLU A 72 -1.56 9.81 -16.98
CA GLU A 72 -1.00 9.60 -18.32
C GLU A 72 -1.33 10.74 -19.29
N SER A 73 -2.55 11.29 -19.24
CA SER A 73 -2.95 12.45 -20.07
C SER A 73 -2.12 13.71 -19.80
N ASP A 74 -1.90 14.04 -18.53
CA ASP A 74 -1.19 15.26 -18.14
C ASP A 74 0.32 15.09 -18.41
N ARG A 75 0.83 13.85 -18.24
CA ARG A 75 2.20 13.47 -18.59
C ARG A 75 2.42 13.54 -20.10
N GLU A 76 1.50 13.03 -20.90
CA GLU A 76 1.54 13.10 -22.37
C GLU A 76 1.47 14.53 -22.87
N GLU A 77 0.62 15.37 -22.28
CA GLU A 77 0.55 16.81 -22.60
C GLU A 77 1.84 17.54 -22.24
N ARG A 78 2.44 17.25 -21.08
CA ARG A 78 3.74 17.83 -20.71
C ARG A 78 4.84 17.34 -21.64
N ILE A 79 4.94 16.04 -21.91
CA ILE A 79 5.94 15.47 -22.83
C ILE A 79 5.75 16.04 -24.24
N ALA A 80 4.51 16.18 -24.72
CA ALA A 80 4.22 16.79 -26.02
C ALA A 80 4.67 18.26 -26.07
N ARG A 81 4.48 19.00 -24.96
CA ARG A 81 4.96 20.37 -24.82
C ARG A 81 6.49 20.45 -24.76
N GLU A 82 7.15 19.59 -23.99
CA GLU A 82 8.61 19.52 -23.88
C GLU A 82 9.29 19.06 -25.18
N LYS A 83 8.61 18.19 -25.95
CA LYS A 83 9.02 17.75 -27.29
C LYS A 83 8.86 18.86 -28.33
N ALA A 84 7.80 19.68 -28.22
CA ALA A 84 7.64 20.88 -29.02
C ALA A 84 8.66 21.98 -28.68
N GLU A 85 9.03 22.08 -27.40
CA GLU A 85 10.07 22.99 -26.89
C GLU A 85 11.50 22.39 -27.07
N GLY A 86 11.64 21.21 -27.68
CA GLY A 86 12.92 20.61 -28.07
C GLY A 86 13.85 20.22 -26.91
N THR A 87 13.31 20.08 -25.70
CA THR A 87 14.10 19.86 -24.47
C THR A 87 14.08 18.39 -24.01
N HIS A 88 13.27 17.54 -24.65
CA HIS A 88 13.08 16.15 -24.22
C HIS A 88 14.19 15.24 -24.75
N VAL A 89 15.05 14.75 -23.83
CA VAL A 89 15.95 13.62 -24.06
C VAL A 89 15.18 12.38 -23.64
N GLU A 90 14.70 11.57 -24.59
CA GLU A 90 14.13 10.25 -24.27
C GLU A 90 15.28 9.36 -23.77
N ASP A 91 15.28 9.04 -22.47
CA ASP A 91 16.17 8.04 -21.92
C ASP A 91 15.72 6.67 -22.44
N GLU A 92 16.61 5.96 -23.13
CA GLU A 92 16.38 4.64 -23.75
C GLU A 92 15.80 3.60 -22.78
N TYR A 93 16.05 3.77 -21.48
CA TYR A 93 15.50 2.96 -20.38
C TYR A 93 14.00 3.17 -20.16
N GLU A 94 13.47 4.39 -20.37
CA GLU A 94 12.05 4.71 -20.21
C GLU A 94 11.19 4.10 -21.34
N ALA A 95 11.77 3.95 -22.53
CA ALA A 95 11.13 3.29 -23.67
C ALA A 95 11.01 1.77 -23.43
N LEU A 96 12.07 1.15 -22.91
CA LEU A 96 12.08 -0.27 -22.55
C LEU A 96 11.08 -0.59 -21.43
N ASP A 97 11.05 0.22 -20.38
CA ASP A 97 10.07 0.07 -19.28
C ASP A 97 8.63 0.21 -19.78
N ARG A 98 8.38 1.09 -20.76
CA ARG A 98 7.05 1.29 -21.36
C ARG A 98 6.61 0.08 -22.19
N GLU A 99 7.49 -0.50 -22.99
CA GLU A 99 7.20 -1.70 -23.77
C GLU A 99 6.93 -2.91 -22.88
N GLU A 100 7.73 -3.09 -21.81
CA GLU A 100 7.52 -4.14 -20.83
C GLU A 100 6.20 -3.98 -20.07
N PHE A 101 5.83 -2.73 -19.75
CA PHE A 101 4.57 -2.37 -19.09
C PHE A 101 3.33 -2.55 -19.99
N GLU A 102 3.40 -2.16 -21.26
CA GLU A 102 2.35 -2.40 -22.26
C GLU A 102 2.10 -3.92 -22.43
N ALA A 103 3.16 -4.72 -22.52
CA ALA A 103 3.05 -6.17 -22.57
C ALA A 103 2.44 -6.76 -21.29
N LEU A 104 2.73 -6.18 -20.12
CA LEU A 104 2.13 -6.55 -18.83
C LEU A 104 0.63 -6.24 -18.80
N LYS A 105 0.23 -5.07 -19.32
CA LYS A 105 -1.15 -4.59 -19.39
C LYS A 105 -1.98 -5.49 -20.32
N GLU A 106 -1.41 -5.92 -21.43
CA GLU A 106 -2.03 -6.86 -22.35
C GLU A 106 -2.23 -8.25 -21.69
N GLU A 107 -1.23 -8.75 -20.96
CA GLU A 107 -1.32 -9.99 -20.18
C GLU A 107 -2.37 -9.90 -19.05
N ALA A 108 -2.45 -8.77 -18.34
CA ALA A 108 -3.46 -8.49 -17.33
C ALA A 108 -4.87 -8.37 -17.94
N GLY A 109 -4.99 -7.80 -19.14
CA GLY A 109 -6.22 -7.79 -19.92
C GLY A 109 -6.68 -9.20 -20.28
N ARG A 110 -5.75 -10.09 -20.68
CA ARG A 110 -6.02 -11.52 -20.91
C ARG A 110 -6.46 -12.24 -19.63
N MET A 111 -5.84 -11.95 -18.48
CA MET A 111 -6.29 -12.45 -17.17
C MET A 111 -7.71 -12.00 -16.83
N ALA A 112 -8.02 -10.73 -17.02
CA ALA A 112 -9.32 -10.16 -16.72
C ALA A 112 -10.41 -10.74 -17.64
N ALA A 113 -10.11 -10.89 -18.94
CA ALA A 113 -11.00 -11.52 -19.90
C ALA A 113 -11.22 -13.02 -19.57
N ALA A 114 -10.17 -13.74 -19.19
CA ALA A 114 -10.26 -15.13 -18.77
C ALA A 114 -11.05 -15.29 -17.47
N GLY A 115 -10.87 -14.40 -16.49
CA GLY A 115 -11.67 -14.38 -15.26
C GLY A 115 -13.15 -14.12 -15.53
N LYS A 116 -13.46 -13.29 -16.52
CA LYS A 116 -14.83 -13.00 -16.96
C LYS A 116 -15.47 -14.15 -17.76
N ALA A 117 -14.68 -14.90 -18.53
CA ALA A 117 -15.16 -15.97 -19.41
C ALA A 117 -15.16 -17.37 -18.76
N MET A 118 -14.20 -17.67 -17.89
CA MET A 118 -13.96 -19.01 -17.33
C MET A 118 -14.02 -19.06 -15.79
N GLY A 119 -14.35 -17.95 -15.12
CA GLY A 119 -14.44 -17.89 -13.66
C GLY A 119 -13.10 -18.11 -12.95
N HIS A 120 -13.16 -18.58 -11.70
CA HIS A 120 -12.00 -18.69 -10.80
C HIS A 120 -10.85 -19.55 -11.35
N ASP A 121 -11.16 -20.61 -12.10
CA ASP A 121 -10.15 -21.54 -12.64
C ASP A 121 -9.37 -20.94 -13.83
N GLY A 122 -10.02 -20.12 -14.66
CA GLY A 122 -9.37 -19.39 -15.75
C GLY A 122 -8.40 -18.31 -15.24
N TRP A 123 -8.80 -17.59 -14.19
CA TRP A 123 -7.93 -16.62 -13.53
C TRP A 123 -6.70 -17.27 -12.90
N LYS A 124 -6.89 -18.41 -12.20
CA LYS A 124 -5.80 -19.17 -11.60
C LYS A 124 -4.78 -19.66 -12.64
N HIS A 125 -5.25 -20.17 -13.79
CA HIS A 125 -4.35 -20.64 -14.85
C HIS A 125 -3.52 -19.50 -15.45
N GLN A 126 -4.14 -18.36 -15.73
CA GLN A 126 -3.43 -17.19 -16.26
C GLN A 126 -2.41 -16.64 -15.24
N LEU A 127 -2.78 -16.58 -13.96
CA LEU A 127 -1.87 -16.17 -12.89
C LEU A 127 -0.67 -17.13 -12.77
N GLN A 128 -0.90 -18.43 -12.93
CA GLN A 128 0.17 -19.43 -12.95
C GLN A 128 1.10 -19.25 -14.16
N MET A 129 0.55 -18.92 -15.33
CA MET A 129 1.34 -18.64 -16.53
C MET A 129 2.20 -17.39 -16.36
N PHE A 130 1.64 -16.30 -15.86
CA PHE A 130 2.35 -15.07 -15.53
C PHE A 130 3.48 -15.29 -14.52
N TYR A 131 3.22 -16.10 -13.48
CA TYR A 131 4.25 -16.44 -12.50
C TYR A 131 5.39 -17.27 -13.11
N ARG A 132 5.09 -18.16 -14.07
CA ARG A 132 6.10 -18.95 -14.77
C ARG A 132 6.94 -18.13 -15.74
N THR A 133 6.32 -17.19 -16.46
CA THR A 133 6.99 -16.39 -17.49
C THR A 133 7.80 -15.25 -16.88
N ARG A 134 7.23 -14.50 -15.93
CA ARG A 134 7.84 -13.28 -15.37
C ARG A 134 8.13 -13.36 -13.88
N GLY A 135 7.31 -14.08 -13.12
CA GLY A 135 7.46 -14.20 -11.66
C GLY A 135 8.80 -14.78 -11.21
N LYS A 136 9.36 -15.74 -11.96
CA LYS A 136 10.66 -16.37 -11.61
C LYS A 136 11.82 -15.38 -11.58
N VAL A 137 11.86 -14.43 -12.51
CA VAL A 137 12.94 -13.43 -12.58
C VAL A 137 12.86 -12.49 -11.39
N TYR A 138 11.65 -12.01 -11.05
CA TYR A 138 11.42 -11.18 -9.87
C TYR A 138 11.72 -11.92 -8.54
N THR A 139 11.33 -13.19 -8.44
CA THR A 139 11.64 -13.99 -7.25
C THR A 139 13.13 -14.22 -7.09
N ARG A 140 13.86 -14.31 -8.20
CA ARG A 140 15.32 -14.43 -8.20
C ARG A 140 15.98 -13.14 -7.72
N SER A 141 15.55 -11.98 -8.22
CA SER A 141 16.10 -10.70 -7.77
C SER A 141 15.81 -10.42 -6.29
N ILE A 142 14.62 -10.77 -5.79
CA ILE A 142 14.32 -10.71 -4.35
C ILE A 142 15.22 -11.67 -3.56
N ALA A 143 15.41 -12.91 -4.03
CA ALA A 143 16.26 -13.87 -3.33
C ALA A 143 17.71 -13.39 -3.25
N GLU A 144 18.23 -12.81 -4.34
CA GLU A 144 19.56 -12.21 -4.39
C GLU A 144 19.65 -10.99 -3.46
N PHE A 145 18.63 -10.12 -3.41
CA PHE A 145 18.56 -8.99 -2.47
C PHE A 145 18.56 -9.45 -1.00
N VAL A 146 17.72 -10.43 -0.64
CA VAL A 146 17.64 -10.97 0.73
C VAL A 146 18.96 -11.63 1.14
N LYS A 147 19.62 -12.32 0.21
CA LYS A 147 20.94 -12.91 0.44
C LYS A 147 21.97 -11.82 0.74
N GLY A 148 22.05 -10.79 -0.10
CA GLY A 148 22.94 -9.63 0.12
C GLY A 148 22.65 -8.90 1.42
N TYR A 149 21.38 -8.77 1.83
CA TYR A 149 20.99 -8.17 3.11
C TYR A 149 21.50 -8.99 4.30
N ARG A 150 21.37 -10.33 4.25
CA ARG A 150 21.89 -11.22 5.30
C ARG A 150 23.41 -11.18 5.38
N GLU A 151 24.07 -11.15 4.24
CA GLU A 151 25.54 -11.02 4.14
C GLU A 151 26.00 -9.67 4.72
N GLY A 152 25.35 -8.56 4.38
CA GLY A 152 25.65 -7.25 4.96
C GLY A 152 25.39 -7.15 6.47
N MET A 153 24.38 -7.84 6.99
CA MET A 153 24.15 -7.97 8.44
C MET A 153 25.27 -8.79 9.13
N ALA A 154 25.77 -9.84 8.48
CA ALA A 154 26.89 -10.62 8.99
C ALA A 154 28.21 -9.81 8.96
N GLU A 155 28.45 -9.05 7.89
CA GLU A 155 29.61 -8.18 7.77
C GLU A 155 29.60 -7.04 8.79
N SER A 156 28.45 -6.41 9.04
CA SER A 156 28.33 -5.35 10.05
C SER A 156 28.56 -5.85 11.47
N THR A 157 28.03 -7.04 11.81
CA THR A 157 28.27 -7.67 13.12
C THR A 157 29.74 -8.08 13.31
N LEU A 158 30.39 -8.61 12.27
CA LEU A 158 31.83 -8.90 12.28
C LEU A 158 32.67 -7.63 12.39
N ARG A 159 32.33 -6.58 11.63
CA ARG A 159 33.02 -5.28 11.66
C ARG A 159 32.89 -4.59 13.02
N SER A 160 31.71 -4.64 13.65
CA SER A 160 31.50 -4.14 15.01
C SER A 160 32.31 -4.93 16.05
N ARG A 161 32.42 -6.26 15.91
CA ARG A 161 33.23 -7.09 16.79
C ARG A 161 34.74 -6.81 16.62
N MET A 162 35.21 -6.60 15.39
CA MET A 162 36.60 -6.22 15.12
C MET A 162 36.93 -4.81 15.63
N ALA A 163 35.98 -3.87 15.55
CA ALA A 163 36.14 -2.53 16.12
C ALA A 163 36.27 -2.57 17.66
N GLN A 164 35.51 -3.44 18.34
CA GLN A 164 35.62 -3.65 19.79
C GLN A 164 36.96 -4.28 20.21
N GLN A 165 37.56 -5.12 19.36
CA GLN A 165 38.87 -5.72 19.62
C GLN A 165 40.05 -4.74 19.41
N GLY A 166 39.85 -3.66 18.65
CA GLY A 166 40.86 -2.62 18.46
C GLY A 166 40.96 -1.60 19.59
N GLU A 167 40.00 -1.58 20.52
CA GLU A 167 39.97 -0.65 21.67
C GLU A 167 40.53 -1.26 22.97
N GLU A 168 40.79 -2.58 23.04
CA GLU A 168 41.31 -3.26 24.24
C GLU A 168 42.84 -3.42 24.31
N GLU A 169 43.61 -2.96 23.31
CA GLU A 169 45.08 -2.99 23.33
C GLU A 169 45.68 -1.62 23.76
N GLU A 170 45.51 -1.24 25.04
CA GLU A 170 46.30 -0.18 25.68
C GLU A 170 47.65 -0.74 26.17
N PRO A 171 48.80 -0.04 26.00
CA PRO A 171 50.10 -0.56 26.42
C PRO A 171 50.19 -0.67 27.96
N PRO A 172 50.94 -1.64 28.50
CA PRO A 172 50.97 -1.91 29.94
C PRO A 172 51.54 -0.73 30.75
N PRO A 173 51.07 -0.52 32.01
CA PRO A 173 51.49 0.61 32.82
C PRO A 173 53.00 0.57 33.14
N PRO A 174 53.69 1.72 33.18
CA PRO A 174 55.13 1.76 33.44
C PRO A 174 55.47 1.24 34.85
N PRO A 175 56.61 0.55 35.02
CA PRO A 175 56.99 -0.05 36.30
C PRO A 175 57.26 1.01 37.39
N PRO A 176 56.97 0.72 38.66
CA PRO A 176 57.13 1.69 39.74
C PRO A 176 58.61 2.04 40.00
N PRO A 177 58.91 3.27 40.46
CA PRO A 177 60.27 3.72 40.69
C PRO A 177 60.94 2.93 41.81
N ARG A 178 62.13 2.37 41.53
CA ARG A 178 62.97 1.68 42.52
C ARG A 178 63.52 2.71 43.52
N LYS A 179 63.34 2.47 44.81
CA LYS A 179 64.10 3.11 45.89
C LYS A 179 65.36 2.30 46.17
#